data_AF-A0A3B8XC53-F1
#
_entry.id   AF-A0A3B8XC53-F1
#
_cell.length_a   1.000
_cell.length_b   1.000
_cell.length_c   1.000
_cell.angle_alpha   90.00
_cell.angle_beta   90.00
_cell.angle_gamma   90.00
#
_symmetry.space_group_name_H-M   'P 1'
#
loop_
_entity.id
_entity.type
_entity.pdbx_description
1 polymer ?
#
loop_
_entity_poly.entity_id
_entity_poly.type
_entity_poly.pdbx_seq_one_letter_code
_entity_poly.pdbx_strand_id
1 'polypeptide(L)'
;MKLPPLALVAPSLCPRCDQPAMVVMDHSEESRCGHCGLQLHQCGSCRGIAGPFDRYCGFCGHELVRGLDRPIWWRLWLLAALVPLAAALTGGIWWAATHPIK
;
A
#
# COMPACT_ATOMS: atom_id res chain seq x y z
N MET A 1 -28.77 -19.42 -7.84
CA MET A 1 -29.01 -18.52 -6.70
C MET A 1 -27.89 -17.49 -6.69
N LYS A 2 -28.23 -16.20 -6.82
CA LYS A 2 -27.29 -15.09 -7.01
C LYS A 2 -26.96 -14.53 -5.63
N LEU A 3 -25.75 -14.78 -5.11
CA LEU A 3 -25.35 -14.26 -3.80
C LEU A 3 -25.31 -12.73 -3.83
N PRO A 4 -25.74 -12.05 -2.75
CA PRO A 4 -25.78 -10.60 -2.71
C PRO A 4 -24.35 -10.04 -2.76
N PRO A 5 -24.12 -8.87 -3.41
CA PRO A 5 -22.80 -8.27 -3.62
C PRO A 5 -22.16 -7.69 -2.35
N LEU A 6 -22.61 -8.13 -1.16
CA LEU A 6 -22.01 -7.83 0.13
C LEU A 6 -20.95 -8.88 0.55
N ALA A 7 -20.80 -9.95 -0.23
CA ALA A 7 -19.82 -11.02 0.00
C ALA A 7 -18.38 -10.70 -0.47
N LEU A 8 -18.07 -9.45 -0.80
CA LEU A 8 -16.70 -9.02 -1.14
C LEU A 8 -15.95 -8.37 0.02
N VAL A 9 -16.57 -8.23 1.19
CA VAL A 9 -15.84 -7.88 2.42
C VAL A 9 -15.55 -9.18 3.14
N ALA A 10 -14.32 -9.66 3.03
CA ALA A 10 -13.92 -10.85 3.78
C ALA A 10 -14.10 -10.58 5.28
N PRO A 11 -14.65 -11.54 6.05
CA PRO A 11 -14.84 -11.39 7.48
C PRO A 11 -13.50 -11.05 8.12
N SER A 12 -13.50 -10.02 8.95
CA SER A 12 -12.32 -9.45 9.59
C SER A 12 -11.82 -10.37 10.72
N LEU A 13 -11.64 -11.67 10.51
CA LEU A 13 -11.15 -12.58 11.54
C LEU A 13 -9.62 -12.55 11.57
N CYS A 14 -9.03 -12.52 12.77
CA CYS A 14 -7.58 -12.62 12.92
C CYS A 14 -7.14 -14.06 12.59
N PRO A 15 -6.20 -14.29 11.65
CA PRO A 15 -5.83 -15.64 11.17
C PRO A 15 -5.17 -16.53 12.24
N ARG A 16 -4.82 -15.96 13.40
CA ARG A 16 -4.15 -16.67 14.50
C ARG A 16 -5.07 -17.05 15.65
N CYS A 17 -6.14 -16.27 15.89
CA CYS A 17 -7.01 -16.46 17.05
C CYS A 17 -8.50 -16.54 16.69
N ASP A 18 -8.83 -16.46 15.40
CA ASP A 18 -10.19 -16.54 14.84
C ASP A 18 -11.21 -15.62 15.52
N GLN A 19 -10.73 -14.56 16.18
CA GLN A 19 -11.57 -13.53 16.77
C GLN A 19 -11.79 -12.41 15.78
N PRO A 20 -12.91 -11.67 15.91
CA PRO A 20 -13.11 -10.47 15.13
C PRO A 20 -11.92 -9.54 15.42
N ALA A 21 -11.17 -9.23 14.38
CA ALA A 21 -10.24 -8.13 14.33
C ALA A 21 -11.04 -6.86 14.53
N MET A 22 -11.32 -6.55 15.79
CA MET A 22 -11.42 -5.18 16.25
C MET A 22 -10.07 -4.55 15.92
N VAL A 23 -9.97 -4.02 14.70
CA VAL A 23 -8.79 -3.31 14.25
C VAL A 23 -8.77 -2.04 15.09
N VAL A 24 -7.80 -1.94 15.99
CA VAL A 24 -7.48 -0.66 16.61
C VAL A 24 -6.92 0.20 15.47
N MET A 25 -7.80 0.99 14.86
CA MET A 25 -7.47 1.95 13.81
C MET A 25 -6.78 3.15 14.46
N ASP A 26 -5.58 2.92 15.01
CA ASP A 26 -4.67 4.03 15.22
C ASP A 26 -4.14 4.45 13.85
N HIS A 27 -4.18 5.74 13.58
CA HIS A 27 -3.90 6.41 12.31
C HIS A 27 -2.47 6.20 11.73
N SER A 28 -1.74 5.19 12.19
CA SER A 28 -0.33 4.92 11.87
C SER A 28 -0.14 3.53 11.29
N GLU A 29 -0.44 3.34 9.99
CA GLU A 29 0.00 2.24 9.08
C GLU A 29 0.05 0.76 9.58
N GLU A 30 -0.38 0.46 10.80
CA GLU A 30 -0.13 -0.80 11.49
C GLU A 30 -1.36 -1.21 12.29
N SER A 31 -2.31 -1.82 11.60
CA SER A 31 -3.45 -2.47 12.22
C SER A 31 -3.00 -3.67 13.05
N ARG A 32 -3.32 -3.72 14.35
CA ARG A 32 -3.06 -4.89 15.21
C ARG A 32 -4.36 -5.54 15.67
N CYS A 33 -4.33 -6.85 15.88
CA CYS A 33 -5.45 -7.58 16.47
C CYS A 33 -5.57 -7.21 17.96
N GLY A 34 -6.71 -6.68 18.40
CA GLY A 34 -6.94 -6.28 19.80
C GLY A 34 -6.84 -7.43 20.82
N HIS A 35 -6.89 -8.70 20.39
CA HIS A 35 -6.84 -9.86 21.28
C HIS A 35 -5.46 -10.54 21.34
N CYS A 36 -4.87 -10.87 20.18
CA CYS A 36 -3.58 -11.58 20.12
C CYS A 36 -2.38 -10.66 19.85
N GLY A 37 -2.60 -9.36 19.62
CA GLY A 37 -1.56 -8.37 19.34
C GLY A 37 -0.83 -8.60 18.01
N LEU A 38 -1.31 -9.53 17.17
CA LEU A 38 -0.70 -9.82 15.87
C LEU A 38 -0.86 -8.60 14.96
N GLN A 39 0.22 -8.23 14.28
CA GLN A 39 0.19 -7.24 13.20
C GLN A 39 -0.63 -7.80 12.03
N LEU A 40 -1.61 -7.04 11.58
CA LEU A 40 -2.55 -7.40 10.53
C LEU A 40 -2.30 -6.48 9.33
N HIS A 41 -2.39 -7.04 8.14
CA HIS A 41 -2.41 -6.26 6.90
C HIS A 41 -3.76 -6.39 6.22
N GLN A 42 -4.19 -5.31 5.58
CA GLN A 42 -5.39 -5.32 4.76
C GLN A 42 -5.04 -5.61 3.30
N CYS A 43 -5.71 -6.59 2.70
CA CYS A 43 -5.56 -6.91 1.29
C CYS A 43 -6.11 -5.76 0.43
N GLY A 44 -5.31 -5.24 -0.50
CA GLY A 44 -5.72 -4.18 -1.43
C GLY A 44 -6.86 -4.56 -2.37
N SER A 45 -7.07 -5.86 -2.64
CA SER A 45 -8.09 -6.35 -3.56
C SER A 45 -9.45 -6.62 -2.89
N CYS A 46 -9.50 -7.49 -1.87
CA CYS A 46 -10.76 -7.90 -1.22
C CYS A 46 -11.01 -7.19 0.13
N ARG A 47 -10.12 -6.28 0.54
CA ARG A 47 -10.13 -5.61 1.86
C ARG A 47 -10.16 -6.57 3.06
N GLY A 48 -9.87 -7.85 2.83
CA GLY A 48 -9.74 -8.86 3.85
C GLY A 48 -8.48 -8.71 4.68
N ILE A 49 -8.48 -9.35 5.85
CA ILE A 49 -7.36 -9.33 6.77
C ILE A 49 -6.43 -10.49 6.44
N ALA A 50 -5.14 -10.21 6.40
CA ALA A 50 -4.09 -11.19 6.19
C ALA A 50 -3.00 -11.06 7.26
N GLY A 51 -2.29 -12.16 7.51
CA GLY A 51 -1.14 -12.18 8.40
C GLY A 51 0.03 -11.39 7.83
N PRO A 52 1.00 -11.00 8.67
CA PRO A 52 2.14 -10.18 8.25
C PRO A 52 3.18 -10.94 7.42
N PHE A 53 3.15 -12.27 7.49
CA PHE A 53 4.04 -13.15 6.73
C PHE A 53 3.35 -13.83 5.55
N ASP A 54 2.05 -13.56 5.34
CA ASP A 54 1.32 -14.15 4.24
C ASP A 54 1.70 -13.45 2.94
N ARG A 55 2.26 -14.21 2.00
CA ARG A 55 2.54 -13.71 0.65
C ARG A 55 1.27 -13.48 -0.15
N TYR A 56 0.25 -14.31 0.09
CA TYR A 56 -1.03 -14.29 -0.60
C TYR A 56 -2.15 -14.12 0.42
N CYS A 57 -3.19 -13.38 0.06
CA CYS A 57 -4.39 -13.30 0.87
C CYS A 57 -5.07 -14.68 0.92
N GLY A 58 -5.27 -15.24 2.13
CA GLY A 58 -5.94 -16.52 2.31
C GLY A 58 -7.38 -16.59 1.78
N PHE A 59 -8.01 -15.44 1.53
CA PHE A 59 -9.37 -15.36 0.97
C PHE A 59 -9.41 -15.27 -0.56
N CYS A 60 -8.68 -14.32 -1.15
CA CYS A 60 -8.75 -14.05 -2.59
C CYS A 60 -7.52 -14.54 -3.38
N GLY A 61 -6.49 -15.06 -2.72
CA GLY A 61 -5.24 -15.47 -3.35
C GLY A 61 -4.40 -14.33 -3.92
N HIS A 62 -4.77 -13.07 -3.66
CA HIS A 62 -4.05 -11.91 -4.19
C HIS A 62 -2.71 -11.70 -3.46
N GLU A 63 -1.65 -11.38 -4.21
CA GLU A 63 -0.31 -11.17 -3.63
C GLU A 63 -0.30 -9.88 -2.78
N LEU A 64 0.01 -10.02 -1.49
CA LEU A 64 -0.01 -8.95 -0.49
C LEU A 64 1.26 -8.08 -0.51
N VAL A 65 2.31 -8.56 -1.18
CA VAL A 65 3.65 -7.94 -1.27
C VAL A 65 3.62 -6.58 -1.97
N ARG A 66 2.55 -6.25 -2.70
CA ARG A 66 2.43 -4.97 -3.43
C ARG A 66 2.07 -3.77 -2.56
N GLY A 67 1.82 -3.96 -1.26
CA GLY A 67 1.40 -2.88 -0.37
C GLY A 67 0.05 -2.28 -0.77
N LEU A 68 -0.40 -1.25 -0.04
CA LEU A 68 -1.57 -0.48 -0.42
C LEU A 68 -1.34 0.12 -1.81
N ASP A 69 -2.25 -0.16 -2.76
CA ASP A 69 -2.26 0.48 -4.07
C ASP A 69 -2.27 2.00 -3.87
N ARG A 70 -1.10 2.63 -4.07
CA ARG A 70 -0.99 4.07 -3.92
C ARG A 70 -1.86 4.74 -4.99
N PRO A 71 -2.73 5.69 -4.62
CA PRO A 71 -3.66 6.28 -5.57
C PRO A 71 -2.90 6.93 -6.73
N ILE A 72 -3.48 6.88 -7.94
CA ILE A 72 -2.91 7.46 -9.16
C ILE A 72 -2.48 8.92 -8.98
N TRP A 73 -3.21 9.68 -8.17
CA TRP A 73 -2.87 11.06 -7.81
C TRP A 73 -1.50 11.20 -7.15
N TRP A 74 -1.11 10.27 -6.28
CA TRP A 74 0.20 10.29 -5.63
C TRP A 74 1.33 10.12 -6.65
N ARG A 75 1.12 9.27 -7.67
CA ARG A 75 2.07 9.12 -8.79
C ARG A 75 2.20 10.40 -9.61
N LEU A 76 1.09 11.11 -9.87
CA LEU A 76 1.10 12.38 -10.60
C LEU A 76 1.88 13.46 -9.85
N TRP A 77 1.68 13.56 -8.54
CA TRP A 77 2.44 14.50 -7.70
C TRP A 77 3.94 14.17 -7.69
N LEU A 78 4.29 12.89 -7.65
CA LEU A 78 5.68 12.46 -7.71
C LEU A 78 6.31 12.84 -9.05
N LEU A 79 5.62 12.61 -10.17
CA LEU A 79 6.07 13.06 -11.48
C LEU A 79 6.23 14.57 -11.55
N ALA A 80 5.27 15.34 -11.02
CA ALA A 80 5.34 16.80 -10.98
C ALA A 80 6.56 17.32 -10.20
N ALA A 81 6.99 16.63 -9.15
CA ALA A 81 8.21 16.96 -8.40
C ALA A 81 9.49 16.52 -9.14
N LEU A 82 9.45 15.40 -9.86
CA LEU A 82 10.62 14.80 -10.49
C LEU A 82 11.03 15.52 -11.80
N VAL A 83 10.07 16.03 -12.55
CA VAL A 83 10.28 16.78 -13.81
C VAL A 83 11.18 18.02 -13.62
N PRO A 84 10.89 18.97 -12.70
CA PRO A 84 11.73 20.17 -12.55
C PRO A 84 13.14 19.82 -12.04
N LEU A 85 13.28 18.77 -11.23
CA LEU A 85 14.58 18.31 -10.74
C LEU A 85 15.44 17.77 -11.89
N ALA A 86 14.85 16.95 -12.76
CA ALA A 86 15.52 16.47 -13.97
C ALA A 86 15.85 17.61 -14.96
N ALA A 87 14.95 18.58 -15.12
CA ALA A 87 15.17 19.75 -15.98
C ALA A 87 16.32 20.63 -15.47
N ALA A 88 16.39 20.87 -14.16
CA ALA A 88 17.48 21.63 -13.55
C ALA A 88 18.84 20.92 -13.69
N LEU A 89 18.87 19.60 -13.48
CA LEU A 89 20.09 18.80 -13.63
C LEU A 89 20.59 18.81 -15.08
N THR A 90 19.71 18.54 -16.04
CA THR A 90 20.08 18.51 -17.46
C THR A 90 20.49 19.90 -17.97
N GLY A 91 19.76 20.95 -17.58
CA GLY A 91 20.10 22.34 -17.90
C GLY A 91 21.45 22.76 -17.31
N GLY A 92 21.71 22.42 -16.04
CA GLY A 92 22.99 22.71 -15.38
C GLY A 92 24.19 22.03 -16.04
N ILE A 93 24.05 20.76 -16.44
CA ILE A 93 25.10 20.03 -17.17
C ILE A 93 25.38 20.68 -18.53
N TRP A 94 24.33 21.05 -19.26
CA TRP A 94 24.48 21.70 -20.56
C TRP A 94 25.14 23.09 -20.45
N TRP A 95 24.78 23.86 -19.43
CA TRP A 95 25.38 25.16 -19.16
C TRP A 95 26.86 25.04 -18.76
N ALA A 96 27.20 24.07 -17.90
CA ALA A 96 28.59 23.79 -17.54
C ALA A 96 29.44 23.36 -18.75
N ALA A 97 28.86 22.60 -19.69
CA ALA A 97 29.55 22.19 -20.91
C ALA A 97 29.78 23.36 -21.89
N THR A 98 28.88 24.34 -21.93
CA THR A 98 28.94 25.47 -22.87
C THR A 98 29.71 26.68 -22.31
N HIS A 99 29.84 26.81 -20.98
CA HIS A 99 30.61 27.86 -20.32
C HIS A 99 31.72 27.29 -19.42
N PRO A 100 32.79 26.70 -19.99
CA PRO A 100 33.91 26.24 -19.21
C PRO A 100 34.61 27.44 -18.55
N ILE A 101 34.75 27.39 -17.23
CA ILE A 101 35.52 28.37 -16.46
C ILE A 101 37.00 28.16 -16.85
N LYS A 102 37.61 29.20 -17.42
CA LYS A 102 39.05 29.26 -17.70
C LYS A 102 39.84 29.50 -16.44
#